data_AF-A0A9I9CF14-F1
#
_entry.id   AF-A0A9I9CF14-F1
#
_cell.length_a   1.000
_cell.length_b   1.000
_cell.length_c   1.000
_cell.angle_alpha   90.00
_cell.angle_beta   90.00
_cell.angle_gamma   90.00
#
_symmetry.space_group_name_H-M   'P 1'
#
loop_
_entity.id
_entity.type
_entity.pdbx_description
1 polymer ?
#
loop_
_entity_poly.entity_id
_entity_poly.type
_entity_poly.pdbx_seq_one_letter_code
_entity_poly.pdbx_strand_id
1 'polypeptide(L)'
;MICRSNSAESKIRNATKEAVKEIERSGGGCACGRSVLAMTGCRSCMMREVSGRLRNAGYDSAVCKTKWKSSQHIPSGEHTFLDVVQRNTKKGEVRLIIELNLRAEFEMARGSEEYNRLVRRLPEIFVGKVEKLQGVIKVICGAAKKCMKEKKMHLGPWRKQRYMQAKWLSPCERTMSMPLVPSSRLPKPKASMLTVDFLDKLPNRTALEVV
;
A
#
# COMPACT_ATOMS: atom_id res chain seq x y z
N MET A 1 -4.02 28.17 -3.87
CA MET A 1 -5.45 27.85 -3.71
C MET A 1 -5.61 26.54 -2.97
N ILE A 2 -6.03 26.59 -1.71
CA ILE A 2 -6.39 25.41 -0.93
C ILE A 2 -7.84 25.08 -1.29
N CYS A 3 -8.07 24.04 -2.08
CA CYS A 3 -9.41 23.64 -2.51
C CYS A 3 -10.27 23.29 -1.29
N ARG A 4 -11.43 23.95 -1.14
CA ARG A 4 -12.47 23.66 -0.15
C ARG A 4 -12.67 22.15 -0.02
N SER A 5 -12.43 21.60 1.17
CA SER A 5 -12.72 20.20 1.48
C SER A 5 -14.21 19.96 1.27
N ASN A 6 -14.60 19.14 0.29
CA ASN A 6 -15.99 18.72 0.18
C ASN A 6 -16.37 17.95 1.45
N SER A 7 -17.61 18.12 1.95
CA SER A 7 -18.11 17.44 3.16
C SER A 7 -17.81 15.94 3.15
N ALA A 8 -17.94 15.30 1.98
CA ALA A 8 -17.65 13.88 1.79
C ALA A 8 -16.16 13.53 1.97
N GLU A 9 -15.21 14.35 1.49
CA GLU A 9 -13.78 14.13 1.72
C GLU A 9 -13.44 14.20 3.21
N SER A 10 -14.08 15.12 3.94
CA SER A 10 -13.86 15.28 5.38
C SER A 10 -14.44 14.10 6.17
N LYS A 11 -15.66 13.68 5.85
CA LYS A 11 -16.32 12.53 6.49
C LYS A 11 -15.50 11.25 6.33
N ILE A 12 -15.08 10.95 5.09
CA ILE A 12 -14.26 9.76 4.80
C ILE A 12 -12.91 9.87 5.49
N ARG A 13 -12.25 11.03 5.46
CA ARG A 13 -10.97 11.22 6.16
C ARG A 13 -11.09 10.97 7.66
N ASN A 14 -12.15 11.46 8.30
CA ASN A 14 -12.38 11.23 9.72
C ASN A 14 -12.63 9.74 9.99
N ALA A 15 -13.49 9.08 9.20
CA ALA A 15 -13.73 7.64 9.31
C ALA A 15 -12.45 6.82 9.11
N THR A 16 -11.59 7.17 8.14
CA THR A 16 -10.29 6.53 7.93
C THR A 16 -9.37 6.73 9.13
N LYS A 17 -9.30 7.95 9.68
CA LYS A 17 -8.48 8.25 10.87
C LYS A 17 -8.92 7.44 12.08
N GLU A 18 -10.21 7.36 12.35
CA GLU A 18 -10.72 6.57 13.48
C GLU A 18 -10.45 5.08 13.27
N ALA A 19 -10.68 4.55 12.06
CA ALA A 19 -10.33 3.16 11.73
C ALA A 19 -8.85 2.86 11.99
N VAL A 20 -7.93 3.73 11.54
CA VAL A 20 -6.48 3.56 11.76
C VAL A 20 -6.14 3.56 13.25
N LYS A 21 -6.64 4.55 14.01
CA LYS A 21 -6.38 4.63 15.46
C LYS A 21 -6.90 3.43 16.24
N GLU A 22 -8.07 2.91 15.86
CA GLU A 22 -8.63 1.73 16.51
C GLU A 22 -7.78 0.48 16.23
N ILE A 23 -7.32 0.31 14.99
CA ILE A 23 -6.44 -0.81 14.59
C ILE A 23 -5.12 -0.76 15.36
N GLU A 24 -4.54 0.42 15.50
CA GLU A 24 -3.30 0.63 16.26
C GLU A 24 -3.49 0.34 17.76
N ARG A 25 -4.62 0.78 18.34
CA ARG A 25 -4.96 0.50 19.75
C ARG A 25 -5.23 -0.98 20.03
N SER A 26 -5.81 -1.71 19.08
CA SER A 26 -6.13 -3.12 19.26
C SER A 26 -4.91 -4.06 19.20
N GLY A 27 -3.69 -3.54 19.01
CA GLY A 27 -2.48 -4.37 19.01
C GLY A 27 -2.54 -5.48 17.97
N GLY A 28 -2.78 -5.12 16.71
CA GLY A 28 -3.12 -6.07 15.65
C GLY A 28 -1.97 -6.99 15.22
N GLY A 29 -1.94 -8.20 15.78
CA GLY A 29 -1.22 -9.32 15.17
C GLY A 29 -1.82 -9.64 13.80
N CYS A 30 -0.98 -9.78 12.77
CA CYS A 30 -1.44 -10.18 11.44
C CYS A 30 -1.48 -11.70 11.30
N ALA A 31 -2.66 -12.30 11.07
CA ALA A 31 -2.79 -13.73 10.73
C ALA A 31 -2.30 -14.08 9.30
N CYS A 32 -1.74 -13.12 8.57
CA CYS A 32 -1.28 -13.30 7.19
C CYS A 32 0.01 -14.13 7.05
N GLY A 33 0.62 -14.56 8.16
CA GLY A 33 1.85 -15.38 8.18
C GLY A 33 3.10 -14.69 7.64
N ARG A 34 3.01 -13.42 7.20
CA ARG A 34 4.11 -12.67 6.55
C ARG A 34 4.94 -11.81 7.49
N SER A 35 4.66 -11.77 8.79
CA SER A 35 5.31 -10.81 9.70
C SER A 35 5.60 -11.39 11.09
N VAL A 36 6.43 -12.42 11.17
CA VAL A 36 6.99 -12.88 12.45
C VAL A 36 8.00 -11.87 13.03
N LEU A 37 8.41 -10.84 12.26
CA LEU A 37 9.48 -9.89 12.63
C LEU A 37 9.11 -8.39 12.57
N ALA A 38 7.86 -8.03 12.22
CA ALA A 38 7.51 -6.62 12.07
C ALA A 38 6.92 -6.07 13.38
N MET A 39 7.73 -5.32 14.15
CA MET A 39 7.23 -4.53 15.30
C MET A 39 6.19 -3.47 14.90
N THR A 40 6.10 -3.17 13.59
CA THR A 40 5.07 -2.37 12.96
C THR A 40 4.18 -3.29 12.13
N GLY A 41 2.87 -3.31 12.39
CA GLY A 41 1.93 -4.27 11.79
C GLY A 41 1.98 -4.34 10.25
N CYS A 42 1.44 -5.43 9.70
CA CYS A 42 1.45 -5.67 8.24
C CYS A 42 0.62 -4.62 7.46
N ARG A 43 1.27 -3.82 6.60
CA ARG A 43 0.63 -2.77 5.77
C ARG A 43 -0.57 -3.28 4.97
N SER A 44 -0.46 -4.46 4.35
CA SER A 44 -1.55 -4.99 3.51
C SER A 44 -2.78 -5.38 4.34
N CYS A 45 -2.57 -5.89 5.56
CA CYS A 45 -3.67 -6.20 6.46
C CYS A 45 -4.25 -4.96 7.12
N MET A 46 -3.43 -3.96 7.45
CA MET A 46 -3.91 -2.65 7.87
C MET A 46 -4.83 -2.03 6.81
N MET A 47 -4.42 -2.04 5.53
CA MET A 47 -5.27 -1.55 4.43
C MET A 47 -6.57 -2.35 4.31
N ARG A 48 -6.51 -3.67 4.40
CA ARG A 48 -7.71 -4.52 4.33
C ARG A 48 -8.69 -4.24 5.47
N GLU A 49 -8.18 -4.08 6.69
CA GLU A 49 -8.96 -3.80 7.89
C GLU A 49 -9.58 -2.39 7.84
N VAL A 50 -8.80 -1.37 7.48
CA VAL A 50 -9.34 -0.01 7.24
C VAL A 50 -10.43 -0.06 6.16
N SER A 51 -10.18 -0.78 5.07
CA SER A 51 -11.16 -0.91 3.99
C SER A 51 -12.44 -1.61 4.46
N GLY A 52 -12.32 -2.64 5.30
CA GLY A 52 -13.44 -3.35 5.94
C GLY A 52 -14.26 -2.45 6.85
N ARG A 53 -13.62 -1.67 7.72
CA ARG A 53 -14.32 -0.72 8.61
C ARG A 53 -15.05 0.37 7.84
N LEU A 54 -14.43 0.89 6.77
CA LEU A 54 -15.11 1.84 5.88
C LEU A 54 -16.33 1.20 5.19
N ARG A 55 -16.25 -0.07 4.76
CA ARG A 55 -17.42 -0.79 4.22
C ARG A 55 -18.52 -0.98 5.27
N ASN A 56 -18.16 -1.37 6.49
CA ASN A 56 -19.12 -1.51 7.59
C ASN A 56 -19.82 -0.17 7.92
N ALA A 57 -19.13 0.96 7.70
CA ALA A 57 -19.70 2.30 7.82
C ALA A 57 -20.50 2.76 6.57
N GLY A 58 -20.72 1.88 5.59
CA GLY A 58 -21.56 2.14 4.41
C GLY A 58 -20.83 2.77 3.22
N TYR A 59 -19.49 2.86 3.22
CA TYR A 59 -18.73 3.36 2.08
C TYR A 59 -18.38 2.23 1.10
N ASP A 60 -18.50 2.49 -0.21
CA ASP A 60 -17.94 1.60 -1.25
C ASP A 60 -16.42 1.73 -1.28
N SER A 61 -15.76 1.07 -0.34
CA SER A 61 -14.32 1.09 -0.09
C SER A 61 -13.64 -0.19 -0.56
N ALA A 62 -12.48 -0.04 -1.20
CA ALA A 62 -11.68 -1.17 -1.68
C ALA A 62 -10.17 -0.94 -1.55
N VAL A 63 -9.42 -2.04 -1.57
CA VAL A 63 -7.97 -2.01 -1.75
C VAL A 63 -7.68 -1.97 -3.24
N CYS A 64 -6.87 -1.00 -3.68
CA CYS A 64 -6.48 -0.83 -5.06
C CYS A 64 -5.00 -1.17 -5.23
N LYS A 65 -4.69 -2.01 -6.21
CA LYS A 65 -3.32 -2.33 -6.61
C LYS A 65 -3.07 -1.87 -8.04
N THR A 66 -2.14 -0.95 -8.23
CA THR A 66 -1.64 -0.54 -9.55
C THR A 66 -0.37 -1.29 -9.88
N LYS A 67 -0.18 -1.57 -11.17
CA LYS A 67 1.06 -2.10 -11.74
C LYS A 67 1.33 -1.37 -13.04
N TRP A 68 2.56 -0.93 -13.27
CA TRP A 68 2.96 -0.30 -14.52
C TRP A 68 4.26 -0.91 -15.03
N LYS A 69 4.34 -1.04 -16.37
CA LYS A 69 5.53 -1.50 -17.05
C LYS A 69 6.57 -0.38 -17.11
N SER A 70 7.82 -0.76 -17.32
CA SER A 70 8.89 0.20 -17.57
C SER A 70 8.64 0.93 -18.89
N SER A 71 9.13 2.16 -18.97
CA SER A 71 9.28 2.92 -20.21
C SER A 71 10.58 3.70 -20.16
N GLN A 72 10.90 4.43 -21.23
CA GLN A 72 12.18 5.14 -21.40
C GLN A 72 12.60 6.02 -20.20
N HIS A 73 11.65 6.53 -19.41
CA HIS A 73 11.93 7.47 -18.32
C HIS A 73 11.41 7.05 -16.94
N ILE A 74 10.70 5.92 -16.85
CA ILE A 74 10.16 5.39 -15.60
C ILE A 74 10.39 3.88 -15.51
N PRO A 75 10.99 3.38 -14.42
CA PRO A 75 11.06 1.94 -14.19
C PRO A 75 9.67 1.38 -13.90
N SER A 76 9.51 0.06 -14.08
CA SER A 76 8.30 -0.65 -13.66
C SER A 76 8.11 -0.56 -12.15
N GLY A 77 6.88 -0.74 -11.70
CA GLY A 77 6.58 -0.77 -10.29
C GLY A 77 5.14 -1.16 -10.00
N GLU A 78 4.84 -1.24 -8.71
CA GLU A 78 3.50 -1.46 -8.20
C GLU A 78 3.25 -0.55 -7.00
N HIS A 79 1.99 -0.25 -6.76
CA HIS A 79 1.57 0.48 -5.57
C HIS A 79 0.24 -0.06 -5.06
N THR A 80 0.07 -0.05 -3.75
CA THR A 80 -1.20 -0.41 -3.11
C THR A 80 -1.67 0.73 -2.26
N PHE A 81 -2.94 1.10 -2.42
CA PHE A 81 -3.63 2.18 -1.74
C PHE A 81 -5.11 1.81 -1.54
N LEU A 82 -5.90 2.72 -0.97
CA LEU A 82 -7.34 2.53 -0.77
C LEU A 82 -8.13 3.52 -1.63
N ASP A 83 -9.34 3.15 -2.03
CA ASP A 83 -10.27 4.10 -2.62
C ASP A 83 -11.66 4.02 -2.01
N VAL A 84 -12.43 5.09 -2.21
CA VAL A 84 -13.87 5.09 -2.03
C VAL A 84 -14.53 5.60 -3.30
N VAL A 85 -15.52 4.87 -3.78
CA VAL A 85 -16.33 5.25 -4.94
C VAL A 85 -17.67 5.80 -4.45
N GLN A 86 -18.04 7.00 -4.90
CA GLN A 86 -19.32 7.62 -4.59
C GLN A 86 -20.15 7.72 -5.85
N ARG A 87 -21.30 7.05 -5.88
CA ARG A 87 -22.26 7.20 -6.96
C ARG A 87 -23.21 8.34 -6.64
N ASN A 88 -23.22 9.37 -7.48
CA ASN A 88 -24.19 10.45 -7.40
C ASN A 88 -25.06 10.44 -8.65
N THR A 89 -26.37 10.32 -8.47
CA THR A 89 -27.35 10.25 -9.57
C THR A 89 -27.31 11.46 -10.50
N LYS A 90 -26.84 12.63 -10.02
CA LYS A 90 -26.76 13.87 -10.80
C LYS A 90 -25.37 14.21 -11.33
N LYS A 91 -24.31 13.69 -10.69
CA LYS A 91 -22.90 14.08 -10.97
C LYS A 91 -22.02 12.92 -11.42
N GLY A 92 -22.61 11.74 -11.63
CA GLY A 92 -21.89 10.53 -11.98
C GLY A 92 -21.12 9.93 -10.80
N GLU A 93 -20.21 9.05 -11.13
CA GLU A 93 -19.33 8.37 -10.18
C GLU A 93 -18.11 9.23 -9.84
N VAL A 94 -17.84 9.42 -8.55
CA VAL A 94 -16.69 10.17 -8.03
C VAL A 94 -15.80 9.23 -7.24
N ARG A 95 -14.55 9.07 -7.71
CA ARG A 95 -13.53 8.28 -7.03
C ARG A 95 -12.68 9.16 -6.11
N LEU A 96 -12.57 8.76 -4.85
CA LEU A 96 -11.66 9.37 -3.87
C LEU A 96 -10.53 8.41 -3.56
N ILE A 97 -9.29 8.89 -3.67
CA ILE A 97 -8.08 8.16 -3.31
C ILE A 97 -7.81 8.36 -1.84
N ILE A 98 -7.46 7.28 -1.15
CA ILE A 98 -7.05 7.23 0.24
C ILE A 98 -5.62 6.67 0.30
N GLU A 99 -4.66 7.51 0.69
CA GLU A 99 -3.29 7.10 1.00
C GLU A 99 -3.06 7.26 2.50
N LEU A 100 -2.69 6.18 3.18
CA LEU A 100 -2.58 6.17 4.64
C LEU A 100 -1.32 6.90 5.14
N ASN A 101 -0.29 7.03 4.30
CA ASN A 101 0.89 7.82 4.61
C ASN A 101 1.42 8.53 3.35
N LEU A 102 0.70 9.56 2.91
CA LEU A 102 1.09 10.34 1.74
C LEU A 102 2.40 11.10 1.97
N ARG A 103 2.69 11.52 3.21
CA ARG A 103 3.92 12.26 3.52
C ARG A 103 5.16 11.44 3.22
N ALA A 104 5.22 10.20 3.71
CA ALA A 104 6.36 9.29 3.49
C ALA A 104 6.65 9.07 2.00
N GLU A 105 5.62 9.15 1.15
CA GLU A 105 5.73 9.03 -0.30
C GLU A 105 6.52 10.16 -0.97
N PHE A 106 6.80 11.25 -0.25
CA PHE A 106 7.58 12.38 -0.77
C PHE A 106 8.82 12.71 0.07
N GLU A 107 9.13 11.98 1.13
CA GLU A 107 10.31 12.24 1.94
C GLU A 107 11.61 12.00 1.16
N MET A 108 12.60 12.89 1.32
CA MET A 108 13.91 12.75 0.69
C MET A 108 15.01 12.91 1.73
N ALA A 109 15.87 11.90 1.85
CA ALA A 109 17.02 11.95 2.76
C ALA A 109 17.90 13.20 2.54
N ARG A 110 18.05 13.64 1.28
CA ARG A 110 18.82 14.83 0.90
C ARG A 110 17.95 16.03 0.49
N GLY A 111 16.73 16.14 1.01
CA GLY A 111 15.85 17.31 0.81
C GLY A 111 16.46 18.62 1.36
N SER A 112 16.14 19.76 0.74
CA SER A 112 16.42 21.08 1.32
C SER A 112 15.43 21.37 2.46
N GLU A 113 15.73 22.35 3.31
CA GLU A 113 14.81 22.73 4.37
C GLU A 113 13.47 23.24 3.82
N GLU A 114 13.51 24.05 2.75
CA GLU A 114 12.29 24.52 2.07
C GLU A 114 11.44 23.35 1.54
N TYR A 115 12.08 22.36 0.91
CA TYR A 115 11.40 21.15 0.44
C TYR A 115 10.80 20.36 1.60
N ASN A 116 11.58 20.13 2.66
CA ASN A 116 11.13 19.38 3.84
C ASN A 116 9.96 20.09 4.54
N ARG A 117 9.97 21.43 4.61
CA ARG A 117 8.86 22.23 5.13
C ARG A 117 7.59 22.04 4.29
N LEU A 118 7.73 21.96 2.97
CA LEU A 118 6.61 21.69 2.07
C LEU A 118 6.04 20.28 2.28
N VAL A 119 6.90 19.25 2.39
CA VAL A 119 6.48 17.87 2.65
C VAL A 119 5.79 17.73 4.01
N ARG A 120 6.28 18.40 5.06
CA ARG A 120 5.65 18.41 6.40
C ARG A 120 4.24 19.00 6.41
N ARG A 121 3.88 19.84 5.44
CA ARG A 121 2.52 20.39 5.30
C ARG A 121 1.54 19.41 4.64
N LEU A 122 2.03 18.33 4.05
CA LEU A 122 1.16 17.28 3.52
C LEU A 122 0.44 16.56 4.68
N PRO A 123 -0.84 16.18 4.47
CA PRO A 123 -1.52 15.31 5.40
C PRO A 123 -0.84 13.92 5.36
N GLU A 124 -0.76 13.28 6.52
CA GLU A 124 -0.33 11.89 6.59
C GLU A 124 -1.36 10.98 5.92
N ILE A 125 -2.61 11.03 6.40
CA ILE A 125 -3.75 10.39 5.71
C ILE A 125 -4.34 11.35 4.68
N PHE A 126 -4.05 11.10 3.41
CA PHE A 126 -4.68 11.79 2.30
C PHE A 126 -6.01 11.13 1.95
N VAL A 127 -7.04 11.95 1.80
CA VAL A 127 -8.32 11.58 1.18
C VAL A 127 -8.66 12.70 0.20
N GLY A 128 -8.93 12.37 -1.05
CA GLY A 128 -9.31 13.39 -2.03
C GLY A 128 -9.54 12.84 -3.42
N LYS A 129 -10.14 13.66 -4.27
CA LYS A 129 -10.33 13.31 -5.68
C LYS A 129 -9.00 13.13 -6.41
N VAL A 130 -9.06 12.42 -7.54
CA VAL A 130 -7.93 12.16 -8.43
C VAL A 130 -7.23 13.46 -8.86
N GLU A 131 -7.99 14.50 -9.21
CA GLU A 131 -7.46 15.78 -9.70
C GLU A 131 -6.71 16.53 -8.58
N LYS A 132 -7.23 16.43 -7.35
CA LYS A 132 -6.59 17.00 -6.16
C LYS A 132 -5.24 16.33 -5.89
N LEU A 133 -5.18 15.00 -6.00
CA LEU A 133 -3.93 14.25 -5.86
C LEU A 133 -2.93 14.59 -6.97
N GLN A 134 -3.39 14.70 -8.23
CA GLN A 134 -2.55 15.15 -9.35
C GLN A 134 -1.93 16.52 -9.09
N GLY A 135 -2.72 17.48 -8.57
CA GLY A 135 -2.24 18.79 -8.18
C GLY A 135 -1.15 18.73 -7.11
N VAL A 136 -1.35 17.92 -6.06
CA VAL A 136 -0.34 17.69 -5.02
C VAL A 136 0.94 17.10 -5.62
N ILE A 137 0.83 16.03 -6.42
CA ILE A 137 1.99 15.39 -7.07
C ILE A 137 2.77 16.39 -7.91
N LYS A 138 2.08 17.21 -8.73
CA LYS A 138 2.72 18.22 -9.59
C LYS A 138 3.52 19.24 -8.76
N VAL A 139 2.94 19.76 -7.68
CA VAL A 139 3.59 20.77 -6.83
C VAL A 139 4.82 20.17 -6.13
N ILE A 140 4.66 19.02 -5.47
CA ILE A 140 5.73 18.42 -4.65
C ILE A 140 6.86 17.88 -5.54
N CYS A 141 6.56 17.20 -6.64
CA CYS A 141 7.59 16.74 -7.57
C CYS A 141 8.33 17.90 -8.26
N GLY A 142 7.65 19.01 -8.53
CA GLY A 142 8.27 20.25 -9.01
C GLY A 142 9.29 20.80 -8.01
N ALA A 143 8.90 20.87 -6.73
CA ALA A 143 9.79 21.29 -5.65
C ALA A 143 10.97 20.31 -5.45
N ALA A 144 10.73 19.00 -5.55
CA ALA A 144 11.79 17.98 -5.49
C ALA A 144 12.81 18.18 -6.62
N LYS A 145 12.34 18.40 -7.86
CA LYS A 145 13.21 18.66 -9.02
C LYS A 145 14.06 19.92 -8.81
N LYS A 146 13.46 21.02 -8.32
CA LYS A 146 14.17 22.26 -7.99
C LYS A 146 15.25 22.02 -6.94
N CYS A 147 14.87 21.40 -5.81
CA CYS A 147 15.77 21.06 -4.71
C CYS A 147 16.99 20.25 -5.18
N MET A 148 16.77 19.20 -5.97
CA MET A 148 17.88 18.36 -6.46
C MET A 148 18.78 19.10 -7.45
N LYS A 149 18.21 19.95 -8.31
CA LYS A 149 18.97 20.79 -9.23
C LYS A 149 19.90 21.75 -8.49
N GLU A 150 19.38 22.46 -7.48
CA GLU A 150 20.16 23.40 -6.66
C GLU A 150 21.28 22.71 -5.89
N LYS A 151 21.01 21.49 -5.40
CA LYS A 151 22.01 20.65 -4.73
C LYS A 151 22.98 19.94 -5.68
N LYS A 152 22.91 20.18 -6.99
CA LYS A 152 23.71 19.51 -8.03
C LYS A 152 23.61 17.97 -7.95
N MET A 153 22.40 17.47 -7.71
CA MET A 153 22.11 16.06 -7.56
C MET A 153 21.08 15.55 -8.58
N HIS A 154 21.18 14.28 -8.94
CA HIS A 154 20.17 13.62 -9.78
C HIS A 154 18.90 13.29 -8.97
N LEU A 155 17.74 13.56 -9.57
CA LEU A 155 16.45 13.15 -9.03
C LEU A 155 16.15 11.70 -9.47
N GLY A 156 16.05 10.79 -8.49
CA GLY A 156 15.73 9.40 -8.73
C GLY A 156 14.41 9.23 -9.51
N PRO A 157 14.30 8.22 -10.41
CA PRO A 157 13.10 8.02 -11.22
C PRO A 157 11.80 7.94 -10.41
N TRP A 158 11.85 7.33 -9.22
CA TRP A 158 10.70 7.20 -8.32
C TRP A 158 10.21 8.50 -7.70
N ARG A 159 11.00 9.58 -7.76
CA ARG A 159 10.59 10.92 -7.32
C ARG A 159 10.10 11.81 -8.46
N LYS A 160 10.19 11.34 -9.71
CA LYS A 160 9.69 12.08 -10.88
C LYS A 160 8.18 12.05 -10.92
N GLN A 161 7.59 13.14 -11.42
CA GLN A 161 6.14 13.33 -11.48
C GLN A 161 5.41 12.16 -12.17
N ARG A 162 5.92 11.67 -13.31
CA ARG A 162 5.29 10.56 -14.05
C ARG A 162 5.25 9.25 -13.24
N TYR A 163 6.32 8.94 -12.52
CA TYR A 163 6.36 7.75 -11.67
C TYR A 163 5.37 7.88 -10.51
N MET A 164 5.38 9.04 -9.84
CA MET A 164 4.43 9.31 -8.75
C MET A 164 2.99 9.27 -9.26
N GLN A 165 2.69 9.80 -10.44
CA GLN A 165 1.36 9.65 -11.06
C GLN A 165 1.01 8.18 -11.30
N ALA A 166 1.95 7.36 -11.80
CA ALA A 166 1.70 5.95 -12.07
C ALA A 166 1.27 5.16 -10.82
N LYS A 167 1.74 5.54 -9.63
CA LYS A 167 1.36 4.90 -8.36
C LYS A 167 -0.16 4.89 -8.13
N TRP A 168 -0.85 5.99 -8.40
CA TRP A 168 -2.29 6.09 -8.11
C TRP A 168 -3.18 6.13 -9.34
N LEU A 169 -2.63 6.45 -10.51
CA LEU A 169 -3.40 6.74 -11.74
C LEU A 169 -3.31 5.66 -12.81
N SER A 170 -2.41 4.69 -12.67
CA SER A 170 -2.38 3.54 -13.58
C SER A 170 -3.66 2.71 -13.43
N PRO A 171 -4.01 1.86 -14.41
CA PRO A 171 -5.04 0.84 -14.23
C PRO A 171 -4.79 0.05 -12.94
N CYS A 172 -5.85 -0.13 -12.14
CA CYS A 172 -5.75 -0.78 -10.85
C CYS A 172 -6.71 -1.95 -10.72
N GLU A 173 -6.23 -3.03 -10.10
CA GLU A 173 -7.06 -4.12 -9.60
C GLU A 173 -7.74 -3.62 -8.31
N ARG A 174 -9.08 -3.59 -8.29
CA ARG A 174 -9.88 -3.12 -7.15
C ARG A 174 -10.49 -4.32 -6.41
N THR A 175 -10.05 -4.55 -5.17
CA THR A 175 -10.43 -5.72 -4.37
C THR A 175 -11.23 -5.32 -3.14
N MET A 176 -12.48 -5.77 -3.08
CA MET A 176 -13.33 -5.70 -1.89
C MET A 176 -13.18 -7.01 -1.13
N SER A 177 -12.21 -7.09 -0.22
CA SER A 177 -12.06 -8.29 0.61
C SER A 177 -13.26 -8.41 1.55
N MET A 178 -14.05 -9.47 1.45
CA MET A 178 -15.00 -9.80 2.52
C MET A 178 -14.23 -10.14 3.81
N PRO A 179 -14.87 -10.03 5.00
CA PRO A 179 -14.31 -10.61 6.21
C PRO A 179 -13.98 -12.08 5.93
N LEU A 180 -12.80 -12.53 6.36
CA LEU A 180 -12.45 -13.94 6.32
C LEU A 180 -13.43 -14.69 7.24
N VAL A 181 -14.56 -15.16 6.71
CA VAL A 181 -15.25 -16.30 7.30
C VAL A 181 -14.24 -17.44 7.22
N PRO A 182 -13.95 -18.18 8.31
CA PRO A 182 -13.04 -19.32 8.24
C PRO A 182 -13.63 -20.36 7.28
N SER A 183 -13.24 -20.30 6.02
CA SER A 183 -13.57 -21.33 5.04
C SER A 183 -12.71 -22.53 5.39
N SER A 184 -13.32 -23.56 5.94
CA SER A 184 -12.72 -24.85 6.34
C SER A 184 -12.12 -25.67 5.19
N ARG A 185 -11.78 -25.05 4.06
CA ARG A 185 -11.15 -25.73 2.93
C ARG A 185 -9.64 -25.48 2.94
N LEU A 186 -8.95 -26.43 3.56
CA LEU A 186 -7.52 -26.66 3.36
C LEU A 186 -7.20 -26.72 1.85
N PRO A 187 -6.26 -25.92 1.33
CA PRO A 187 -5.70 -26.17 0.01
C PRO A 187 -4.91 -27.49 0.06
N LYS A 188 -5.26 -28.45 -0.79
CA LYS A 188 -4.44 -29.65 -1.01
C LYS A 188 -3.04 -29.21 -1.46
N PRO A 189 -1.96 -29.62 -0.76
CA PRO A 189 -0.62 -29.40 -1.25
C PRO A 189 -0.43 -30.20 -2.55
N LYS A 190 -0.05 -29.51 -3.62
CA LYS A 190 0.48 -30.17 -4.82
C LYS A 190 1.87 -30.70 -4.44
N ALA A 191 1.99 -32.01 -4.29
CA ALA A 191 3.28 -32.67 -4.15
C ALA A 191 4.11 -32.38 -5.42
N SER A 192 5.24 -31.71 -5.24
CA SER A 192 6.26 -31.53 -6.27
C SER A 192 7.11 -32.79 -6.29
N MET A 193 7.01 -33.58 -7.36
CA MET A 193 7.72 -34.85 -7.55
C MET A 193 9.16 -34.66 -8.03
N LEU A 194 10.02 -33.97 -7.29
CA LEU A 194 11.45 -33.95 -7.58
C LEU A 194 12.29 -33.89 -6.29
N THR A 195 12.47 -35.05 -5.66
CA THR A 195 13.68 -35.40 -4.92
C THR A 195 13.93 -36.89 -5.12
N VAL A 196 14.61 -37.22 -6.22
CA VAL A 196 15.39 -38.45 -6.34
C VAL A 196 16.71 -38.20 -5.59
N ASP A 197 16.93 -38.96 -4.51
CA ASP A 197 17.99 -39.98 -4.45
C ASP A 197 18.61 -40.19 -3.05
N PHE A 198 19.06 -41.43 -2.90
CA PHE A 198 20.09 -41.98 -2.01
C PHE A 198 19.75 -42.16 -0.53
N LEU A 199 19.21 -43.34 -0.20
CA LEU A 199 19.61 -44.09 0.99
C LEU A 199 19.23 -45.58 0.83
N ASP A 200 20.04 -46.31 0.08
CA ASP A 200 20.09 -47.77 0.13
C ASP A 200 21.56 -48.20 0.10
N LYS A 201 22.07 -48.60 1.28
CA LYS A 201 23.13 -49.60 1.50
C LYS A 201 23.65 -49.49 2.94
N LEU A 202 23.04 -50.24 3.84
CA LEU A 202 23.81 -50.90 4.91
C LEU A 202 23.23 -52.30 5.12
N PRO A 203 24.00 -53.37 4.85
CA PRO A 203 23.56 -54.73 5.10
C PRO A 203 23.64 -55.07 6.58
N ASN A 204 22.56 -55.72 7.02
CA ASN A 204 22.36 -56.39 8.30
C ASN A 204 23.51 -57.38 8.59
N ARG A 205 24.21 -57.21 9.73
CA ARG A 205 25.04 -58.28 10.32
C ARG A 205 24.85 -58.33 11.82
N THR A 206 24.48 -59.54 12.25
CA THR A 206 24.07 -59.97 13.59
C THR A 206 25.27 -60.24 14.50
N ALA A 207 25.07 -59.94 15.79
CA ALA A 207 25.58 -60.52 17.04
C ALA A 207 27.08 -60.88 17.22
N LEU A 208 27.63 -60.50 18.39
CA LEU A 208 28.33 -61.36 19.36
C LEU A 208 28.44 -60.63 20.72
N GLU A 209 28.00 -61.29 21.81
CA GLU A 209 28.27 -60.94 23.23
C GLU A 209 29.66 -61.43 23.66
N VAL A 210 30.33 -60.72 24.58
CA VAL A 210 31.14 -61.16 25.77
C VAL A 210 31.45 -59.84 26.54
N VAL A 211 31.16 -59.58 27.82
CA VAL A 211 31.29 -60.31 29.11
C VAL A 211 30.12 -59.96 30.03
#